data_AF-A0A2R5ETP9-F1
#
_entry.id   AF-A0A2R5ETP9-F1
#
_cell.length_a   1.000
_cell.length_b   1.000
_cell.length_c   1.000
_cell.angle_alpha   90.00
_cell.angle_beta   90.00
_cell.angle_gamma   90.00
#
_symmetry.space_group_name_H-M   'P 1'
#
loop_
_entity.id
_entity.type
_entity.pdbx_description
1 polymer ?
#
loop_
_entity_poly.entity_id
_entity_poly.type
_entity_poly.pdbx_seq_one_letter_code
_entity_poly.pdbx_strand_id
1 'polypeptide(L)'
;MPMLSVSFIGILLRFILGGTAVAVASLIAKRVGGVFGGIFAAFPVVFLAALLTIRWDHSGYDLIRQSIVLSQGALIGMAINIVCALAAGVLVARQGWKRGLTLSVLGWFLVSFSISYMVFIV
;
A
#
# COMPACT_ATOMS: atom_id res chain seq x y z
N MET A 1 21.20 5.94 14.34
CA MET A 1 20.19 5.26 13.50
C MET A 1 19.42 4.31 14.41
N PRO A 2 18.28 4.67 15.01
CA PRO A 2 17.54 3.69 15.80
C PRO A 2 16.78 2.81 14.82
N MET A 3 17.27 1.58 14.66
CA MET A 3 16.49 0.47 14.12
C MET A 3 15.17 0.44 14.88
N LEU A 4 14.07 0.71 14.18
CA LEU A 4 12.73 0.56 14.74
C LEU A 4 12.63 -0.85 15.33
N SER A 5 12.56 -0.95 16.65
CA SER A 5 12.19 -2.17 17.37
C SER A 5 10.71 -2.45 17.12
N VAL A 6 10.33 -2.64 15.85
CA VAL A 6 8.98 -3.06 15.47
C VAL A 6 8.82 -4.46 16.00
N SER A 7 7.98 -4.62 17.02
CA SER A 7 7.69 -5.92 17.57
C SER A 7 7.16 -6.83 16.45
N PHE A 8 7.61 -8.09 16.41
CA PHE A 8 7.13 -9.08 15.45
C PHE A 8 5.58 -9.15 15.43
N ILE A 9 4.97 -8.92 16.60
CA ILE A 9 3.52 -8.81 16.78
C ILE A 9 2.92 -7.65 15.96
N GLY A 10 3.60 -6.50 15.87
CA GLY A 10 3.15 -5.33 15.12
C GLY A 10 3.22 -5.54 13.62
N ILE A 11 4.24 -6.26 13.13
CA ILE A 11 4.34 -6.67 11.71
C ILE A 11 3.22 -7.65 11.38
N LEU A 12 3.00 -8.65 12.24
CA LEU A 12 1.94 -9.64 12.08
C LEU A 12 0.55 -8.99 12.09
N LEU A 13 0.31 -8.04 13.00
CA LEU A 13 -0.93 -7.27 13.07
C LEU A 13 -1.15 -6.41 11.81
N ARG A 14 -0.12 -5.73 11.30
CA ARG A 14 -0.21 -4.99 10.03
C ARG A 14 -0.56 -5.91 8.87
N PHE A 15 0.05 -7.09 8.83
CA PHE A 15 -0.22 -8.06 7.78
C PHE A 15 -1.64 -8.61 7.84
N ILE A 16 -2.11 -9.03 9.02
CA ILE A 16 -3.45 -9.58 9.20
C ILE A 16 -4.50 -8.48 8.99
N LEU A 17 -4.40 -7.34 9.69
CA LEU A 17 -5.38 -6.26 9.59
C LEU A 17 -5.37 -5.63 8.20
N GLY A 18 -4.20 -5.34 7.64
CA GLY A 18 -4.09 -4.79 6.28
C GLY A 18 -4.58 -5.79 5.22
N GLY A 19 -4.12 -7.04 5.28
CA GLY A 19 -4.45 -8.07 4.29
C GLY A 19 -5.92 -8.48 4.30
N THR A 20 -6.49 -8.76 5.48
CA THR A 20 -7.92 -9.10 5.62
C THR A 20 -8.79 -7.97 5.12
N ALA A 21 -8.45 -6.74 5.48
CA ALA A 21 -9.30 -5.63 5.15
C ALA A 21 -9.15 -5.22 3.66
N VAL A 22 -7.99 -5.42 3.02
CA VAL A 22 -7.85 -5.35 1.54
C VAL A 22 -8.69 -6.43 0.85
N ALA A 23 -8.73 -7.65 1.38
CA ALA A 23 -9.54 -8.72 0.83
C ALA A 23 -11.05 -8.40 0.90
N VAL A 24 -11.50 -7.87 2.05
CA VAL A 24 -12.87 -7.39 2.24
C VAL A 24 -13.19 -6.22 1.30
N ALA A 25 -12.30 -5.23 1.21
CA ALA A 25 -12.46 -4.10 0.29
C ALA A 25 -12.54 -4.57 -1.17
N SER A 26 -11.75 -5.56 -1.56
CA SER A 26 -11.78 -6.15 -2.91
C SER A 26 -13.09 -6.88 -3.19
N LEU A 27 -13.65 -7.57 -2.19
CA LEU A 27 -14.93 -8.27 -2.30
C LEU A 27 -16.10 -7.28 -2.42
N ILE A 28 -16.06 -6.20 -1.63
CA ILE A 28 -17.03 -5.10 -1.69
C ILE A 28 -16.92 -4.37 -3.03
N ALA A 29 -15.71 -4.08 -3.51
CA ALA A 29 -15.49 -3.43 -4.80
C ALA A 29 -16.07 -4.24 -5.97
N LYS A 30 -15.98 -5.57 -5.93
CA LYS A 30 -16.63 -6.45 -6.92
C LYS A 30 -18.16 -6.36 -6.87
N ARG A 31 -18.76 -6.12 -5.71
CA ARG A 31 -20.22 -6.02 -5.52
C ARG A 31 -20.77 -4.64 -5.87
N VAL A 32 -20.02 -3.58 -5.58
CA VAL A 32 -20.46 -2.18 -5.76
C VAL A 32 -20.28 -1.70 -7.20
N GLY A 33 -19.33 -2.28 -7.95
CA GLY A 33 -19.15 -2.00 -9.37
C GLY A 33 -18.54 -0.62 -9.66
N GLY A 34 -17.55 -0.59 -10.55
CA GLY A 34 -16.89 0.64 -11.00
C GLY A 34 -15.37 0.53 -11.03
N VAL A 35 -14.75 1.19 -12.01
CA VAL A 35 -13.28 1.19 -12.25
C VAL A 35 -12.50 1.74 -11.05
N PHE A 36 -13.12 2.59 -10.24
CA PHE A 36 -12.48 3.27 -9.11
C PHE A 36 -12.67 2.59 -7.75
N GLY A 37 -13.62 1.64 -7.63
CA GLY A 37 -14.01 1.06 -6.35
C GLY A 37 -12.89 0.27 -5.66
N GLY A 38 -12.12 -0.52 -6.41
CA GLY A 38 -11.06 -1.38 -5.84
C GLY A 38 -9.80 -0.61 -5.43
N ILE A 39 -9.35 0.33 -6.27
CA ILE A 39 -8.11 1.08 -6.07
C ILE A 39 -8.24 2.04 -4.88
N PHE A 40 -9.40 2.70 -4.74
CA PHE A 40 -9.63 3.68 -3.68
C PHE A 40 -10.18 3.07 -2.38
N ALA A 41 -10.86 1.92 -2.39
CA ALA A 41 -11.34 1.29 -1.15
C ALA A 41 -10.22 0.60 -0.35
N ALA A 42 -9.14 0.15 -1.01
CA ALA A 42 -8.03 -0.51 -0.33
C ALA A 42 -7.21 0.46 0.54
N PHE A 43 -7.11 1.73 0.17
CA PHE A 43 -6.28 2.68 0.91
C PHE A 43 -6.78 3.04 2.31
N PRO A 44 -8.05 3.49 2.50
CA PRO A 44 -8.55 3.89 3.82
C PRO A 44 -8.37 2.77 4.84
N VAL A 45 -8.52 1.54 4.35
CA VAL A 45 -8.38 0.32 5.10
C VAL A 45 -6.93 0.05 5.53
N VAL A 46 -5.98 0.06 4.60
CA VAL A 46 -4.55 -0.17 4.91
C VAL A 46 -3.99 0.95 5.78
N PHE A 47 -4.40 2.20 5.50
CA PHE A 47 -4.02 3.36 6.29
C PHE A 47 -4.54 3.26 7.73
N LEU A 48 -5.80 2.86 7.91
CA LEU A 48 -6.38 2.64 9.24
C LEU A 48 -5.66 1.52 9.99
N ALA A 49 -5.34 0.40 9.33
CA ALA A 49 -4.56 -0.68 9.93
C ALA A 49 -3.16 -0.22 10.37
N ALA A 50 -2.51 0.61 9.56
CA ALA A 50 -1.21 1.19 9.88
C ALA A 50 -1.28 2.15 11.08
N LEU A 51 -2.30 2.99 11.16
CA LEU A 51 -2.55 3.89 12.31
C LEU A 51 -2.85 3.10 13.60
N LEU A 52 -3.69 2.08 13.52
CA LEU A 52 -4.02 1.21 14.66
C LEU A 52 -2.78 0.49 15.20
N THR A 53 -1.91 0.04 14.30
CA THR A 53 -0.65 -0.61 14.71
C THR A 53 0.32 0.39 15.35
N ILE A 54 0.45 1.60 14.78
CA ILE A 54 1.32 2.65 15.34
C ILE A 54 0.88 3.01 16.76
N ARG A 55 -0.42 3.01 17.05
CA ARG A 55 -0.94 3.22 18.41
C ARG A 55 -0.60 2.10 19.39
N TRP A 56 -0.38 0.88 18.91
CA TRP A 56 0.07 -0.22 19.75
C TRP A 56 1.56 -0.11 20.09
N ASP A 57 2.35 0.40 19.15
CA ASP A 57 3.81 0.45 19.27
C ASP A 57 4.30 1.72 19.99
N HIS A 58 3.57 2.85 19.91
CA HIS A 58 4.02 4.16 20.43
C HIS A 58 2.90 4.85 21.25
N SER A 59 3.26 5.69 22.21
CA SER A 59 2.31 6.44 23.07
C SER A 59 2.74 7.90 23.22
N GLY A 60 1.79 8.83 23.34
CA GLY A 60 2.09 10.25 23.60
C GLY A 60 2.56 11.05 22.38
N TYR A 61 3.57 11.92 22.55
CA TYR A 61 4.02 12.86 21.52
C TYR A 61 4.65 12.16 20.29
N ASP A 62 5.37 11.06 20.50
CA ASP A 62 5.97 10.27 19.42
C ASP A 62 4.89 9.62 18.53
N LEU A 63 3.73 9.29 19.11
CA LEU A 63 2.60 8.75 18.35
C LEU A 63 2.10 9.75 17.31
N ILE A 64 1.98 11.03 17.68
CA ILE A 64 1.51 12.09 16.79
C ILE A 64 2.53 12.29 15.66
N ARG A 65 3.82 12.34 15.99
CA ARG A 65 4.90 12.51 15.00
C ARG A 65 4.94 11.34 14.01
N GLN A 66 4.90 10.10 14.49
CA GLN A 66 4.90 8.91 13.64
C GLN A 66 3.65 8.87 12.74
N SER A 67 2.49 9.27 13.27
CA SER A 67 1.22 9.31 12.53
C SER A 67 1.25 10.36 11.41
N ILE A 68 1.86 11.52 11.65
CA ILE A 68 2.02 12.57 10.63
C ILE A 68 2.94 12.08 9.50
N VAL A 69 4.10 11.50 9.85
CA VAL A 69 5.04 10.96 8.85
C VAL A 69 4.38 9.82 8.06
N LEU A 70 3.65 8.93 8.73
CA LEU A 70 2.89 7.87 8.06
C LEU A 70 1.86 8.46 7.10
N SER A 71 1.12 9.49 7.52
CA SER A 71 0.09 10.15 6.70
C SER A 71 0.68 10.82 5.46
N GLN A 72 1.82 11.51 5.61
CA GLN A 72 2.54 12.11 4.48
C GLN A 72 3.05 11.05 3.50
N GLY A 73 3.64 9.96 4.00
CA GLY A 73 4.07 8.84 3.16
C GLY A 73 2.90 8.15 2.45
N ALA A 74 1.77 8.00 3.14
CA ALA A 74 0.55 7.41 2.61
C ALA A 74 -0.06 8.26 1.48
N LEU A 75 -0.04 9.60 1.59
CA LEU A 75 -0.48 10.51 0.52
C LEU A 75 0.37 10.39 -0.75
N ILE A 76 1.69 10.35 -0.59
CA ILE A 76 2.61 10.17 -1.73
C ILE A 76 2.41 8.79 -2.37
N GLY A 77 2.31 7.74 -1.54
CA GLY A 77 2.05 6.38 -1.99
C GLY A 77 0.73 6.24 -2.76
N MET A 78 -0.33 6.92 -2.31
CA MET A 78 -1.61 7.02 -3.00
C MET A 78 -1.49 7.65 -4.37
N ALA A 79 -0.80 8.79 -4.47
CA ALA A 79 -0.61 9.48 -5.74
C ALA A 79 0.10 8.57 -6.76
N ILE A 80 1.17 7.89 -6.33
CA ILE A 80 1.89 6.92 -7.17
C ILE A 80 0.99 5.75 -7.55
N ASN A 81 0.22 5.21 -6.61
CA ASN A 81 -0.66 4.08 -6.86
C ASN A 81 -1.75 4.41 -7.89
N ILE A 82 -2.31 5.63 -7.86
CA ILE A 82 -3.27 6.10 -8.88
C ILE A 82 -2.62 6.12 -10.26
N VAL A 83 -1.40 6.67 -10.38
CA VAL A 83 -0.67 6.72 -11.65
C VAL A 83 -0.38 5.30 -12.17
N CYS A 84 0.10 4.42 -11.30
CA CYS A 84 0.36 3.01 -11.64
C CYS A 84 -0.92 2.27 -12.04
N ALA A 85 -2.02 2.47 -11.33
CA ALA A 85 -3.28 1.82 -11.63
C ALA A 85 -3.90 2.31 -12.94
N LEU A 86 -3.78 3.61 -13.24
CA LEU A 86 -4.16 4.18 -14.54
C LEU A 86 -3.30 3.59 -15.67
N ALA A 87 -1.97 3.57 -15.49
CA ALA A 87 -1.05 3.00 -16.47
C ALA A 87 -1.35 1.50 -16.72
N ALA A 88 -1.54 0.72 -15.66
CA ALA A 88 -1.91 -0.69 -15.74
C ALA A 88 -3.27 -0.88 -16.42
N GLY A 89 -4.27 -0.05 -16.08
CA GLY A 89 -5.59 -0.08 -16.71
C GLY A 89 -5.54 0.19 -18.21
N VAL A 90 -4.77 1.20 -18.63
CA VAL A 90 -4.55 1.51 -20.06
C VAL A 90 -3.83 0.36 -20.77
N LEU A 91 -2.81 -0.23 -20.14
CA LEU A 91 -2.01 -1.29 -20.74
C LEU A 91 -2.82 -2.60 -20.88
N VAL A 92 -3.62 -2.94 -19.86
CA VAL A 92 -4.55 -4.07 -19.88
C VAL A 92 -5.63 -3.88 -20.95
N ALA A 93 -6.18 -2.67 -21.08
CA ALA A 93 -7.18 -2.37 -22.10
C ALA A 93 -6.62 -2.50 -23.53
N ARG A 94 -5.33 -2.17 -23.76
CA ARG A 94 -4.71 -2.23 -25.09
C ARG A 94 -4.07 -3.56 -25.48
N GLN A 95 -3.53 -4.33 -24.53
CA GLN A 95 -2.76 -5.56 -24.81
C GLN A 95 -3.43 -6.84 -24.32
N GLY A 96 -4.64 -6.73 -23.76
CA GLY A 96 -5.39 -7.84 -23.20
C GLY A 96 -4.96 -8.19 -21.77
N TRP A 97 -5.90 -8.76 -21.01
CA TRP A 97 -5.78 -9.01 -19.57
C TRP A 97 -4.50 -9.76 -19.16
N LYS A 98 -4.10 -10.78 -19.93
CA LYS A 98 -2.93 -11.61 -19.59
C LYS A 98 -1.62 -10.82 -19.70
N ARG A 99 -1.38 -10.13 -20.83
CA ARG A 99 -0.12 -9.39 -21.05
C ARG A 99 -0.04 -8.10 -20.23
N GLY A 100 -1.16 -7.38 -20.08
CA GLY A 100 -1.19 -6.15 -19.27
C GLY A 100 -0.92 -6.42 -17.79
N LEU A 101 -1.44 -7.52 -17.25
CA LEU A 101 -1.14 -7.94 -15.87
C LEU A 101 0.33 -8.32 -15.71
N THR A 102 0.89 -9.13 -16.62
CA THR A 102 2.30 -9.54 -16.54
C THR A 102 3.25 -8.34 -16.63
N LEU A 103 2.99 -7.39 -17.52
CA LEU A 103 3.81 -6.18 -17.66
C LEU A 103 3.69 -5.23 -16.46
N SER A 104 2.50 -5.13 -15.85
CA SER A 104 2.31 -4.33 -14.64
C SER A 104 3.06 -4.92 -13.45
N VAL A 105 3.03 -6.26 -13.29
CA VAL A 105 3.79 -6.96 -12.24
C VAL A 105 5.30 -6.84 -12.47
N LEU A 106 5.77 -6.98 -13.71
CA LEU A 106 7.19 -6.79 -14.05
C LEU A 106 7.65 -5.35 -13.83
N GLY A 107 6.84 -4.37 -14.23
CA GLY A 107 7.11 -2.95 -14.00
C GLY A 107 7.20 -2.63 -12.51
N TRP A 108 6.25 -3.14 -11.71
CA TRP A 108 6.29 -3.01 -10.26
C TRP A 108 7.53 -3.66 -9.64
N PHE A 109 7.92 -4.85 -10.12
CA PHE A 109 9.12 -5.54 -9.65
C PHE A 109 10.40 -4.76 -9.95
N LEU A 110 10.56 -4.23 -11.18
CA LEU A 110 11.73 -3.44 -11.57
C LEU A 110 11.85 -2.14 -10.77
N VAL A 111 10.74 -1.44 -10.56
CA VAL A 111 10.70 -0.21 -9.74
C VAL A 111 11.03 -0.53 -8.28
N SER A 112 10.44 -1.58 -7.73
CA SER A 112 10.70 -2.01 -6.34
C SER A 112 12.16 -2.44 -6.14
N PHE A 113 12.75 -3.11 -7.12
CA PHE A 113 14.16 -3.49 -7.13
C PHE A 113 15.07 -2.27 -7.20
N SER A 114 14.76 -1.31 -8.08
CA SER A 114 15.55 -0.07 -8.22
C SER A 114 15.53 0.77 -6.96
N ILE A 115 14.36 0.91 -6.33
CA ILE A 115 14.23 1.65 -5.05
C ILE A 115 14.99 0.93 -3.94
N SER A 116 14.85 -0.39 -3.81
CA SER A 116 15.60 -1.16 -2.82
C SER A 116 17.11 -1.00 -3.02
N TYR A 117 17.58 -1.07 -4.27
CA TYR A 117 18.99 -0.90 -4.58
C TYR A 117 19.50 0.49 -4.22
N MET A 118 18.77 1.57 -4.56
CA MET A 118 19.16 2.93 -4.18
C MET A 118 19.15 3.17 -2.66
N VAL A 119 18.19 2.59 -1.94
CA VAL A 119 18.07 2.77 -0.48
C VAL A 119 19.11 1.99 0.30
N PHE A 120 19.56 0.82 -0.19
CA PHE A 120 20.56 0.00 0.51
C PHE A 120 22.01 0.39 0.21
N ILE A 121 22.26 1.16 -0.85
CA ILE A 121 23.61 1.57 -1.26
C ILE A 121 24.01 2.96 -0.71
N VAL A 122 23.05 3.74 -0.21
CA VAL A 122 23.21 5.04 0.45
C VAL A 122 23.15 4.87 1.96
#